data_AF-A0AA48L1K6-F1
#
_entry.id   AF-A0AA48L1K6-F1
#
_cell.length_a   1.000
_cell.length_b   1.000
_cell.length_c   1.000
_cell.angle_alpha   90.00
_cell.angle_beta   90.00
_cell.angle_gamma   90.00
#
_symmetry.space_group_name_H-M   'P 1'
#
loop_
_entity.id
_entity.type
_entity.pdbx_description
1 polymer ?
#
loop_
_entity_poly.entity_id
_entity_poly.type
_entity_poly.pdbx_seq_one_letter_code
_entity_poly.pdbx_strand_id
1 'polypeptide(L)'
;MYNINITKARDNLYNLVNMAIEDNEIINISTKNGNAILVNETDYNSVIETLYLSSDIEYKKSLLDAKNTPLEEYVDEEKVEW
;
A
#
# COMPACT_ATOMS: atom_id res chain seq x y z
N MET A 1 2.15 12.58 5.23
CA MET A 1 1.27 12.15 6.34
C MET A 1 0.65 13.36 7.03
N TYR A 2 -0.65 13.55 6.84
CA TYR A 2 -1.44 14.66 7.35
C TYR A 2 -2.02 14.31 8.73
N ASN A 3 -2.04 15.26 9.67
CA ASN A 3 -2.49 14.99 11.04
C ASN A 3 -3.66 15.91 11.40
N ILE A 4 -4.74 15.34 11.92
CA ILE A 4 -5.96 16.08 12.26
C ILE A 4 -6.65 15.47 13.48
N ASN A 5 -7.35 16.28 14.28
CA ASN A 5 -8.19 15.75 15.36
C ASN A 5 -9.56 15.32 14.83
N ILE A 6 -10.21 14.40 15.53
CA ILE A 6 -11.48 13.81 15.11
C ILE A 6 -12.60 14.84 14.89
N THR A 7 -12.63 15.94 15.64
CA THR A 7 -13.65 16.98 15.48
C THR A 7 -13.48 17.70 14.14
N LYS A 8 -12.27 18.14 13.82
CA LYS A 8 -11.96 18.78 12.53
C LYS A 8 -12.07 17.79 11.36
N ALA A 9 -11.72 16.53 11.60
CA ALA A 9 -11.81 15.49 10.58
C ALA A 9 -13.26 15.23 10.18
N ARG A 10 -14.17 15.17 11.15
CA ARG A 10 -15.61 15.02 10.91
C ARG A 10 -16.16 16.16 10.05
N ASP A 11 -15.79 17.39 10.36
CA ASP A 11 -16.30 18.58 9.66
C ASP A 11 -15.74 18.70 8.23
N ASN A 12 -14.61 18.04 7.92
CA ASN A 12 -13.93 18.11 6.63
C ASN A 12 -13.72 16.73 5.96
N LEU A 13 -14.54 15.73 6.32
CA LEU A 13 -14.28 14.32 5.96
C LEU A 13 -14.20 14.11 4.44
N TYR A 14 -15.07 14.76 3.68
CA TYR A 14 -15.10 14.62 2.21
C TYR A 14 -13.77 15.01 1.56
N ASN A 15 -13.19 16.15 1.96
CA ASN A 15 -11.91 16.61 1.42
C ASN A 15 -10.75 15.72 1.87
N LEU A 16 -10.80 15.17 3.09
CA LEU A 16 -9.79 14.23 3.57
C LEU A 16 -9.81 12.92 2.78
N VAL A 17 -11.00 12.41 2.45
CA VAL A 17 -11.13 11.22 1.59
C VAL A 17 -10.55 11.49 0.20
N ASN A 18 -10.87 12.64 -0.41
CA ASN A 18 -10.29 13.00 -1.72
C ASN A 18 -8.76 13.14 -1.64
N MET A 19 -8.24 13.78 -0.59
CA MET A 19 -6.79 13.88 -0.38
C MET A 19 -6.13 12.49 -0.25
N ALA A 20 -6.79 11.52 0.40
CA ALA A 20 -6.28 10.16 0.46
C ALA A 20 -6.23 9.48 -0.92
N ILE A 21 -7.26 9.70 -1.75
CA ILE A 21 -7.43 9.05 -3.05
C ILE A 21 -6.58 9.71 -4.14
N GLU A 22 -6.62 11.03 -4.24
CA GLU A 22 -6.01 11.80 -5.34
C GLU A 22 -4.53 12.05 -5.10
N ASP A 23 -4.14 12.35 -3.84
CA ASP A 23 -2.77 12.71 -3.49
C ASP A 23 -1.98 11.53 -2.89
N ASN A 24 -2.61 10.35 -2.74
CA ASN A 24 -2.07 9.20 -1.97
C ASN A 24 -1.60 9.60 -0.57
N GLU A 25 -2.28 10.56 0.05
CA GLU A 25 -1.87 11.09 1.35
C GLU A 25 -2.44 10.26 2.50
N ILE A 26 -1.57 9.80 3.38
CA ILE A 26 -1.95 9.10 4.61
C ILE A 26 -2.43 10.12 5.65
N ILE A 27 -3.65 9.97 6.15
CA ILE A 27 -4.25 10.87 7.14
C ILE A 27 -4.36 10.19 8.50
N ASN A 28 -3.68 10.77 9.49
CA ASN A 28 -3.75 10.36 10.88
C ASN A 28 -4.78 11.19 11.65
N ILE A 29 -5.83 10.53 12.11
CA ILE A 29 -6.95 11.11 12.84
C ILE A 29 -6.82 10.79 14.33
N SER A 30 -6.57 11.81 15.15
CA SER A 30 -6.43 11.66 16.59
C SER A 30 -7.74 11.83 17.34
N THR A 31 -7.99 10.94 18.31
CA THR A 31 -9.13 10.95 19.24
C THR A 31 -8.62 10.96 20.69
N LYS A 32 -9.51 11.06 21.67
CA LYS A 32 -9.14 10.88 23.09
C LYS A 32 -8.69 9.45 23.43
N ASN A 33 -9.04 8.47 22.60
CA ASN A 33 -8.85 7.05 22.85
C ASN A 33 -7.67 6.47 22.04
N GLY A 34 -7.01 7.29 21.22
CA GLY A 34 -5.98 6.86 20.28
C GLY A 34 -6.19 7.43 18.89
N ASN A 35 -5.48 6.85 17.92
CA ASN A 35 -5.43 7.34 16.55
C ASN A 35 -6.00 6.32 15.56
N ALA A 36 -6.62 6.82 14.50
CA ALA A 36 -7.02 6.04 13.33
C ALA A 36 -6.29 6.56 12.10
N ILE A 37 -6.00 5.67 11.15
CA ILE A 37 -5.39 6.04 9.87
C ILE A 37 -6.43 5.90 8.76
N LEU A 38 -6.57 6.95 7.95
CA LEU A 38 -7.29 6.92 6.69
C LEU A 38 -6.26 6.83 5.56
N VAL A 39 -6.42 5.81 4.73
CA VAL A 39 -5.67 5.56 3.49
C VAL A 39 -6.68 5.27 2.39
N ASN A 40 -6.28 5.45 1.13
CA ASN A 40 -7.10 4.99 0.02
C ASN A 40 -7.14 3.44 -0.03
N GLU A 41 -8.14 2.92 -0.75
CA GLU A 41 -8.37 1.49 -0.87
C GLU A 41 -7.24 0.77 -1.62
N THR A 42 -6.71 1.38 -2.68
CA THR A 42 -5.64 0.79 -3.51
C THR A 42 -4.38 0.53 -2.71
N ASP A 43 -3.94 1.49 -1.91
CA ASP A 43 -2.78 1.38 -1.03
C ASP A 43 -3.03 0.40 0.10
N TYR A 44 -4.23 0.42 0.70
CA TYR A 44 -4.62 -0.58 1.69
C TYR A 44 -4.50 -2.01 1.14
N ASN A 45 -5.10 -2.27 -0.01
CA ASN A 45 -5.03 -3.58 -0.67
C ASN A 45 -3.60 -3.95 -1.05
N SER A 46 -2.81 -3.00 -1.56
CA SER A 46 -1.40 -3.22 -1.92
C SER A 46 -0.55 -3.62 -0.72
N VAL A 47 -0.77 -2.99 0.45
CA VAL A 47 -0.08 -3.35 1.70
C VAL A 47 -0.50 -4.72 2.18
N ILE A 48 -1.80 -5.04 2.17
CA ILE A 48 -2.31 -6.35 2.57
C ILE A 48 -1.75 -7.46 1.67
N GLU A 49 -1.75 -7.24 0.35
CA GLU A 49 -1.19 -8.18 -0.61
C GLU A 49 0.33 -8.36 -0.38
N THR A 50 1.06 -7.27 -0.20
CA THR A 50 2.49 -7.33 0.12
C THR A 50 2.76 -8.13 1.39
N LEU A 51 1.94 -7.96 2.43
CA LEU A 51 2.04 -8.72 3.68
C LEU A 51 1.73 -10.20 3.45
N TYR A 52 0.72 -10.51 2.63
CA TYR A 52 0.36 -11.88 2.27
C TYR A 52 1.52 -12.57 1.55
N LEU A 53 2.04 -11.99 0.46
CA LEU A 53 3.17 -12.56 -0.28
C LEU A 53 4.45 -12.64 0.58
N SER A 54 4.64 -11.68 1.50
CA SER A 54 5.79 -11.67 2.42
C SER A 54 5.67 -12.64 3.59
N SER A 55 4.47 -13.18 3.85
CA SER A 55 4.25 -14.10 4.97
C SER A 55 4.86 -15.48 4.74
N ASP A 56 4.99 -15.87 3.47
CA ASP A 56 5.77 -17.03 3.04
C ASP A 56 7.22 -16.61 2.79
N ILE A 57 8.14 -17.18 3.58
CA ILE A 57 9.56 -16.85 3.54
C ILE A 57 10.20 -17.31 2.22
N GLU A 58 9.83 -18.49 1.71
CA GLU A 58 10.39 -19.03 0.48
C GLU A 58 9.89 -18.23 -0.72
N TYR A 59 8.59 -17.93 -0.75
CA TYR A 59 8.01 -17.14 -1.83
C TYR A 59 8.53 -15.70 -1.84
N LYS A 60 8.64 -15.06 -0.66
CA LYS A 60 9.29 -13.76 -0.54
C LYS A 60 10.72 -13.78 -1.07
N LYS A 61 11.48 -14.84 -0.75
CA LYS A 61 12.84 -15.00 -1.23
C LYS A 61 12.87 -15.14 -2.75
N SER A 62 12.02 -15.97 -3.34
CA SER A 62 11.97 -16.13 -4.81
C SER A 62 11.63 -14.81 -5.52
N LEU A 63 10.72 -14.01 -4.95
CA LEU A 63 10.40 -12.68 -5.49
C LEU A 63 11.59 -11.72 -5.42
N LEU A 64 12.34 -11.73 -4.33
CA LEU A 64 13.53 -10.89 -4.17
C LEU A 64 14.69 -11.35 -5.06
N ASP A 65 14.89 -12.66 -5.19
CA ASP A 65 15.91 -13.24 -6.06
C ASP A 65 15.60 -12.87 -7.52
N ALA A 66 14.36 -13.09 -7.99
CA ALA A 66 13.91 -12.69 -9.31
C ALA A 66 14.12 -11.17 -9.54
N LYS A 67 13.70 -10.32 -8.60
CA LYS A 67 13.90 -8.86 -8.72
C LYS A 67 15.36 -8.45 -8.93
N ASN A 68 16.31 -9.22 -8.41
CA ASN A 68 17.75 -8.95 -8.53
C ASN A 68 18.42 -9.66 -9.73
N THR A 69 17.71 -10.58 -10.39
CA THR A 69 18.20 -11.27 -11.59
C THR A 69 18.39 -10.27 -12.74
N PRO A 70 19.54 -10.30 -13.45
CA PRO A 70 19.77 -9.48 -14.64
C PRO A 70 18.74 -9.77 -15.75
N LEU A 71 18.41 -8.76 -16.56
CA LEU A 71 17.41 -8.90 -17.62
C LEU A 71 17.80 -9.95 -18.67
N GLU A 72 19.10 -10.19 -18.87
CA GLU A 72 19.64 -11.16 -19.81
C GLU A 72 19.32 -12.63 -19.45
N GLU A 73 18.99 -12.90 -18.18
CA GLU A 73 18.62 -14.24 -17.70
C GLU A 73 17.12 -14.53 -17.84
N TYR A 74 16.31 -13.52 -18.18
CA TYR A 74 14.88 -13.70 -18.43
C TYR A 74 14.61 -14.28 -19.81
N VAL A 75 13.52 -15.03 -19.92
CA VAL A 75 13.04 -15.60 -21.18
C VAL A 75 12.11 -14.58 -21.85
N ASP A 76 12.28 -14.36 -23.16
CA ASP A 76 11.34 -13.55 -23.95
C ASP A 76 9.92 -14.11 -23.85
N GLU A 77 8.92 -13.24 -23.74
CA GLU A 77 7.50 -13.62 -23.66
C GLU A 77 7.08 -14.60 -24.77
N GLU A 78 7.57 -14.37 -26.00
CA GLU A 78 7.30 -15.23 -27.16
C GLU A 78 7.81 -16.67 -27.03
N LYS A 79 8.75 -16.92 -26.11
CA LYS A 79 9.37 -18.22 -25.84
C LYS A 79 8.81 -18.90 -24.59
N VAL A 80 7.88 -18.26 -23.88
CA VAL A 80 7.22 -18.85 -22.70
C VAL A 80 6.20 -19.89 -23.18
N GLU A 81 6.38 -21.15 -22.76
CA GLU A 81 5.37 -22.19 -22.92
C GLU A 81 4.39 -22.12 -21.73
N TRP A 82 3.09 -21.97 -22.03
CA TRP A 82 2.01 -21.90 -21.05
C TRP A 82 1.45 -23.27 -20.67
#